data_AF-G0PM25-F1
#
_entry.id   AF-G0PM25-F1
#
_cell.length_a   1.000
_cell.length_b   1.000
_cell.length_c   1.000
_cell.angle_alpha   90.00
_cell.angle_beta   90.00
_cell.angle_gamma   90.00
#
_symmetry.space_group_name_H-M   'P 1'
#
loop_
_entity.id
_entity.type
_entity.pdbx_description
1 polymer ?
#
loop_
_entity_poly.entity_id
_entity_poly.type
_entity_poly.pdbx_seq_one_letter_code
_entity_poly.pdbx_strand_id
1 'polypeptide(L)'
;MKPVDMRFKIVFDKLEKEDDPLTHYSTHTYRAQQALQTVIYPPLLFDGKPKKEEDIEEIEESSNLIFPCDIQLLTIRPLSDNRQLMIFYRHATICSSEKINNCGGDFKKSLLDLLVKLGAKQVQKTDLSGVTPIGELVKVEYLSDVDIKTFDFLTLVLHR
;
A
#
# COMPACT_ATOMS: atom_id res chain seq x y z
N MET A 1 -9.59 4.17 36.69
CA MET A 1 -9.70 3.61 35.32
C MET A 1 -9.94 4.77 34.37
N LYS A 2 -9.15 4.93 33.30
CA LYS A 2 -9.44 5.96 32.27
C LYS A 2 -10.38 5.36 31.22
N PRO A 3 -11.36 6.13 30.71
CA PRO A 3 -12.19 5.68 29.59
C PRO A 3 -11.32 5.35 28.36
N VAL A 4 -11.71 4.31 27.61
CA VAL A 4 -11.06 3.88 26.38
C VAL A 4 -12.07 4.00 25.24
N ASP A 5 -11.69 4.66 24.15
CA ASP A 5 -12.47 4.70 22.91
C ASP A 5 -12.16 3.43 22.09
N MET A 6 -13.14 2.53 21.98
CA MET A 6 -13.01 1.29 21.21
C MET A 6 -13.73 1.42 19.88
N ARG A 7 -13.01 1.18 18.78
CA ARG A 7 -13.56 1.22 17.42
C ARG A 7 -13.57 -0.18 16.82
N PHE A 8 -14.68 -0.55 16.20
CA PHE A 8 -14.87 -1.84 15.56
C PHE A 8 -15.68 -1.71 14.27
N LYS A 9 -15.53 -2.68 13.38
CA LYS A 9 -16.41 -2.88 12.23
C LYS A 9 -16.88 -4.32 12.22
N ILE A 10 -18.17 -4.51 11.93
CA ILE A 10 -18.79 -5.82 11.81
C ILE A 10 -19.10 -6.03 10.34
N VAL A 11 -18.64 -7.15 9.78
CA VAL A 11 -18.85 -7.52 8.38
C VAL A 11 -19.57 -8.85 8.35
N PHE A 12 -20.71 -8.88 7.65
CA PHE A 12 -21.49 -10.09 7.38
C PHE A 12 -21.26 -10.48 5.92
N ASP A 13 -20.44 -11.49 5.69
CA ASP A 13 -20.15 -12.01 4.36
C ASP A 13 -20.64 -13.44 4.21
N LYS A 14 -21.08 -13.76 3.00
CA LYS A 14 -21.36 -15.13 2.58
C LYS A 14 -20.11 -15.67 1.89
N LEU A 15 -19.52 -16.71 2.46
CA LEU A 15 -18.38 -17.41 1.85
C LEU A 15 -18.92 -18.35 0.77
N GLU A 16 -18.43 -18.20 -0.47
CA GLU A 16 -18.88 -19.00 -1.61
C GLU A 16 -18.07 -20.28 -1.81
N LYS A 17 -16.87 -20.36 -1.22
CA LYS A 17 -15.99 -21.53 -1.29
C LYS A 17 -15.50 -21.90 0.11
N GLU A 18 -15.51 -23.19 0.40
CA GLU A 18 -14.75 -23.73 1.53
C GLU A 18 -13.26 -23.65 1.19
N ASP A 19 -12.46 -23.22 2.15
CA ASP A 19 -11.00 -23.18 2.00
C ASP A 19 -10.47 -24.59 1.75
N ASP A 20 -9.40 -24.70 0.94
CA ASP A 20 -8.72 -25.97 0.72
C ASP A 20 -8.25 -26.52 2.07
N PRO A 21 -8.61 -27.77 2.46
CA PRO A 21 -8.23 -28.37 3.73
C PRO A 21 -6.70 -28.46 3.95
N LEU A 22 -5.89 -28.29 2.91
CA LEU A 22 -4.42 -28.20 3.00
C LEU A 22 -3.92 -26.79 3.38
N THR A 23 -4.81 -25.80 3.46
CA THR A 23 -4.46 -24.43 3.82
C THR A 23 -4.39 -24.30 5.36
N HIS A 24 -3.20 -23.99 5.87
CA HIS A 24 -2.97 -23.81 7.32
C HIS A 24 -3.00 -22.34 7.77
N TYR A 25 -3.67 -21.47 7.03
CA TYR A 25 -3.83 -20.06 7.35
C TYR A 25 -5.25 -19.59 7.05
N SER A 26 -5.70 -18.56 7.77
CA SER A 26 -6.99 -17.89 7.54
C SER A 26 -6.75 -16.51 6.94
N THR A 27 -7.65 -16.06 6.07
CA THR A 27 -7.57 -14.74 5.45
C THR A 27 -8.86 -13.94 5.65
N HIS A 28 -8.76 -12.62 5.54
CA HIS A 28 -9.94 -11.79 5.46
C HIS A 28 -10.55 -11.88 4.06
N THR A 29 -11.88 -11.83 3.98
CA THR A 29 -12.57 -11.46 2.74
C THR A 29 -12.13 -10.06 2.32
N TYR A 30 -12.31 -9.72 1.05
CA TYR A 30 -12.00 -8.37 0.56
C TYR A 30 -12.68 -7.26 1.37
N ARG A 31 -13.98 -7.40 1.68
CA ARG A 31 -14.74 -6.40 2.44
C ARG A 31 -14.27 -6.32 3.89
N ALA A 32 -13.96 -7.45 4.52
CA ALA A 32 -13.40 -7.49 5.86
C ALA A 32 -12.03 -6.81 5.91
N GLN A 33 -11.18 -7.05 4.90
CA GLN A 33 -9.88 -6.40 4.77
C GLN A 33 -10.02 -4.89 4.63
N GLN A 34 -10.89 -4.40 3.75
CA GLN A 34 -11.16 -2.96 3.63
C GLN A 34 -11.70 -2.36 4.93
N ALA A 35 -12.62 -3.05 5.60
CA ALA A 35 -13.15 -2.61 6.89
C ALA A 35 -12.01 -2.46 7.92
N LEU A 36 -11.11 -3.44 8.01
CA LEU A 36 -9.95 -3.36 8.89
C LEU A 36 -9.06 -2.15 8.56
N GLN A 37 -8.76 -1.93 7.29
CA GLN A 37 -7.91 -0.80 6.85
C GLN A 37 -8.46 0.55 7.30
N THR A 38 -9.77 0.76 7.22
CA THR A 38 -10.39 2.03 7.67
C THR A 38 -10.38 2.24 9.18
N VAL A 39 -10.19 1.17 9.96
CA VAL A 39 -10.05 1.26 11.43
C VAL A 39 -8.60 1.54 11.82
N ILE A 40 -7.63 0.87 11.16
CA ILE A 40 -6.20 1.02 11.45
C ILE A 40 -5.64 2.34 10.86
N TYR A 41 -6.09 2.71 9.66
CA TYR A 41 -5.64 3.88 8.92
C TYR A 41 -6.83 4.80 8.60
N PRO A 42 -7.42 5.46 9.62
CA PRO A 42 -8.50 6.41 9.38
C PRO A 42 -7.97 7.60 8.57
N PRO A 43 -8.81 8.22 7.71
CA PRO A 43 -8.43 9.42 6.99
C PRO A 43 -8.06 10.53 7.97
N LEU A 44 -7.00 11.27 7.64
CA LEU A 44 -6.58 12.44 8.40
C LEU A 44 -7.46 13.63 8.00
N LEU A 45 -8.16 14.19 8.98
CA LEU A 45 -8.95 15.40 8.80
C LEU A 45 -8.11 16.61 9.21
N PHE A 46 -7.83 17.48 8.26
CA PHE A 46 -7.15 18.75 8.50
C PHE A 46 -8.21 19.86 8.53
N ASP A 47 -8.36 20.51 9.69
CA ASP A 47 -9.20 21.71 9.82
C ASP A 47 -8.37 22.94 9.45
N GLY A 48 -8.31 23.22 8.14
CA GLY A 48 -7.83 24.51 7.65
C GLY A 48 -8.95 25.53 7.79
N LYS A 49 -8.64 26.73 8.29
CA LYS A 49 -9.53 27.89 8.18
C LYS A 49 -9.10 28.71 6.95
N PRO A 50 -9.47 28.30 5.72
CA PRO A 50 -9.12 29.08 4.53
C PRO A 50 -9.72 30.48 4.68
N LYS A 51 -8.94 31.51 4.35
CA LYS A 51 -9.42 32.89 4.43
C LYS A 51 -10.13 33.29 3.14
N LYS A 52 -9.85 32.59 2.04
CA LYS A 52 -10.45 32.75 0.71
C LYS A 52 -10.62 31.39 0.04
N GLU A 53 -11.56 31.27 -0.91
CA GLU A 53 -11.74 30.05 -1.72
C GLU A 53 -10.48 29.71 -2.54
N GLU A 54 -9.69 30.71 -2.94
CA GLU A 54 -8.40 30.56 -3.63
C GLU A 54 -7.35 29.82 -2.78
N ASP A 55 -7.49 29.82 -1.45
CA ASP A 55 -6.57 29.11 -0.54
C ASP A 55 -6.88 27.60 -0.48
N ILE A 56 -7.97 27.16 -1.14
CA ILE A 56 -8.37 25.76 -1.21
C ILE A 56 -7.77 25.16 -2.48
N GLU A 57 -6.57 24.59 -2.38
CA GLU A 57 -6.03 23.72 -3.41
C GLU A 57 -6.77 22.37 -3.35
N GLU A 58 -7.68 22.14 -4.29
CA GLU A 58 -8.23 20.80 -4.50
C GLU A 58 -7.13 19.94 -5.12
N ILE A 59 -6.50 19.10 -4.30
CA ILE A 59 -5.62 18.05 -4.79
C ILE A 59 -6.55 17.06 -5.50
N GLU A 60 -6.67 17.18 -6.83
CA GLU A 60 -7.40 16.19 -7.61
C GLU A 60 -6.87 14.79 -7.26
N GLU A 61 -7.77 13.85 -6.98
CA GLU A 61 -7.48 12.41 -6.88
C GLU A 61 -7.05 11.83 -8.25
N SER A 62 -6.34 12.60 -9.10
CA SER A 62 -5.76 12.20 -10.39
C SER A 62 -4.52 11.31 -10.23
N SER A 63 -4.50 10.55 -9.14
CA SER A 63 -3.63 9.42 -8.99
C SER A 63 -4.13 8.30 -9.92
N ASN A 64 -3.68 8.29 -11.17
CA ASN A 64 -3.78 7.13 -12.09
C ASN A 64 -3.07 5.86 -11.56
N LEU A 65 -2.64 5.86 -10.29
CA LEU A 65 -2.02 4.73 -9.62
C LEU A 65 -3.11 3.75 -9.19
N ILE A 66 -3.20 2.63 -9.90
CA ILE A 66 -4.14 1.56 -9.59
C ILE A 66 -3.32 0.34 -9.18
N PHE A 67 -3.14 0.13 -7.88
CA PHE A 67 -2.43 -1.04 -7.37
C PHE A 67 -3.33 -2.29 -7.36
N PRO A 68 -2.76 -3.50 -7.33
CA PRO A 68 -3.52 -4.70 -7.01
C PRO A 68 -4.22 -4.56 -5.65
N CYS A 69 -5.41 -5.14 -5.53
CA CYS A 69 -6.25 -5.03 -4.34
C CYS A 69 -5.68 -5.73 -3.10
N ASP A 70 -4.74 -6.65 -3.29
CA ASP A 70 -4.03 -7.39 -2.27
C ASP A 70 -2.70 -6.74 -1.88
N ILE A 71 -2.32 -5.61 -2.50
CA ILE A 71 -1.10 -4.87 -2.19
C ILE A 71 -1.39 -3.67 -1.30
N GLN A 72 -0.60 -3.52 -0.24
CA GLN A 72 -0.65 -2.38 0.65
C GLN A 72 0.70 -1.68 0.70
N LEU A 73 0.70 -0.36 0.51
CA LEU A 73 1.82 0.50 0.87
C LEU A 73 1.80 0.73 2.39
N LEU A 74 2.79 0.20 3.10
CA LEU A 74 2.87 0.31 4.56
C LEU A 74 3.55 1.58 5.04
N THR A 75 4.60 2.02 4.33
CA THR A 75 5.32 3.24 4.70
C THR A 75 6.06 3.82 3.51
N ILE A 76 6.15 5.15 3.49
CA ILE A 76 7.20 5.92 2.82
C ILE A 76 7.75 6.86 3.89
N ARG A 77 9.00 6.64 4.32
CA ARG A 77 9.63 7.49 5.34
C ARG A 77 10.99 8.00 4.89
N PRO A 78 11.36 9.23 5.24
CA PRO A 78 12.69 9.74 4.95
C PRO A 78 13.76 8.94 5.70
N LEU A 79 14.91 8.80 5.04
CA LEU A 79 16.18 8.37 5.60
C LEU A 79 17.19 9.53 5.49
N SER A 80 18.46 9.30 5.81
CA SER A 80 19.52 10.30 5.57
C SER A 80 19.84 10.45 4.08
N ASP A 81 20.44 11.57 3.71
CA ASP A 81 21.06 11.79 2.39
C ASP A 81 20.06 11.74 1.21
N ASN A 82 18.89 12.38 1.36
CA ASN A 82 17.82 12.39 0.35
C ASN A 82 17.29 11.00 -0.03
N ARG A 83 17.49 10.01 0.85
CA ARG A 83 16.94 8.68 0.67
C ARG A 83 15.59 8.53 1.35
N GLN A 84 14.80 7.57 0.88
CA GLN A 84 13.53 7.21 1.52
C GLN A 84 13.40 5.70 1.59
N LEU A 85 12.82 5.19 2.68
CA LEU A 85 12.42 3.80 2.79
C LEU A 85 10.95 3.65 2.38
N MET A 86 10.70 2.75 1.45
CA MET A 86 9.37 2.38 0.97
C MET A 86 9.14 0.89 1.22
N ILE A 87 8.01 0.54 1.84
CA ILE A 87 7.66 -0.87 2.10
C ILE A 87 6.27 -1.16 1.57
N PHE A 88 6.17 -2.19 0.73
CA PHE A 88 4.92 -2.83 0.33
C PHE A 88 4.77 -4.18 1.00
N TYR A 89 3.51 -4.58 1.20
CA TYR A 89 3.14 -5.89 1.70
C TYR A 89 1.99 -6.46 0.86
N ARG A 90 2.02 -7.78 0.61
CA ARG A 90 0.95 -8.48 -0.09
C ARG A 90 0.12 -9.35 0.84
N HIS A 91 -1.16 -8.99 0.99
CA HIS A 91 -2.15 -9.77 1.73
C HIS A 91 -2.57 -11.00 0.94
N ALA A 92 -3.01 -12.05 1.64
CA ALA A 92 -3.62 -13.24 1.01
C ALA A 92 -5.11 -13.07 0.67
N THR A 93 -5.54 -11.83 0.42
CA THR A 93 -6.94 -11.52 0.17
C THR A 93 -7.32 -11.95 -1.24
N ILE A 94 -8.23 -12.92 -1.34
CA ILE A 94 -8.76 -13.36 -2.63
C ILE A 94 -9.72 -12.29 -3.16
N CYS A 95 -9.33 -11.63 -4.24
CA CYS A 95 -10.18 -10.68 -4.95
C CYS A 95 -10.93 -11.42 -6.04
N SER A 96 -12.03 -12.08 -5.68
CA SER A 96 -12.96 -12.62 -6.69
C SER A 96 -13.71 -11.45 -7.33
N SER A 97 -13.52 -11.28 -8.64
CA SER A 97 -14.29 -10.43 -9.57
C SER A 97 -15.75 -10.27 -9.14
N GLU A 98 -16.37 -9.09 -9.10
CA GLU A 98 -16.60 -8.16 -10.21
C GLU A 98 -16.91 -6.76 -9.62
N LYS A 99 -16.41 -5.69 -10.24
CA LYS A 99 -16.68 -4.27 -9.89
C LYS A 99 -15.95 -3.71 -8.66
N ILE A 100 -14.63 -3.82 -8.64
CA ILE A 100 -13.82 -2.91 -7.83
C ILE A 100 -13.21 -1.89 -8.78
N ASN A 101 -13.74 -0.67 -8.81
CA ASN A 101 -13.28 0.36 -9.74
C ASN A 101 -11.92 0.98 -9.34
N ASN A 102 -11.47 0.76 -8.11
CA ASN A 102 -10.35 1.52 -7.51
C ASN A 102 -9.07 0.69 -7.27
N CYS A 103 -9.05 -0.61 -7.57
CA CYS A 103 -7.86 -1.46 -7.51
C CYS A 103 -7.95 -2.62 -8.52
N GLY A 104 -6.84 -3.33 -8.73
CA GLY A 104 -6.75 -4.41 -9.72
C GLY A 104 -5.87 -4.09 -10.93
N GLY A 105 -5.02 -3.07 -10.82
CA GLY A 105 -4.03 -2.75 -11.84
C GLY A 105 -2.76 -3.60 -11.72
N ASP A 106 -1.85 -3.42 -12.68
CA ASP A 106 -0.56 -4.10 -12.71
C ASP A 106 0.39 -3.51 -11.65
N PHE A 107 0.95 -4.37 -10.79
CA PHE A 107 1.80 -3.92 -9.69
C PHE A 107 3.04 -3.18 -10.18
N LYS A 108 3.74 -3.75 -11.16
CA LYS A 108 5.01 -3.21 -11.66
C LYS A 108 4.79 -1.84 -12.29
N LYS A 109 3.77 -1.70 -13.13
CA LYS A 109 3.39 -0.43 -13.76
C LYS A 109 3.08 0.64 -12.70
N SER A 110 2.19 0.32 -11.76
CA SER A 110 1.78 1.27 -10.72
C SER A 110 2.93 1.63 -9.78
N LEU A 111 3.84 0.70 -9.49
CA LEU A 111 5.06 0.99 -8.75
C LEU A 111 5.97 1.95 -9.53
N LEU A 112 6.25 1.69 -10.81
CA LEU A 112 7.09 2.56 -11.62
C LEU A 112 6.52 3.98 -11.70
N ASP A 113 5.21 4.11 -11.94
CA ASP A 113 4.52 5.39 -11.95
C ASP A 113 4.64 6.11 -10.60
N LEU A 114 4.50 5.40 -9.48
CA LEU A 114 4.68 5.95 -8.13
C LEU A 114 6.14 6.42 -7.92
N LEU A 115 7.12 5.62 -8.31
CA LEU A 115 8.54 5.96 -8.18
C LEU A 115 8.90 7.22 -8.96
N VAL A 116 8.36 7.36 -10.18
CA VAL A 116 8.52 8.57 -11.00
C VAL A 116 7.85 9.77 -10.34
N LYS A 117 6.61 9.64 -9.85
CA LYS A 117 5.91 10.71 -9.13
C LYS A 117 6.62 11.15 -7.85
N LEU A 118 7.31 10.24 -7.18
CA LEU A 118 8.13 10.53 -5.99
C LEU A 118 9.51 11.13 -6.33
N GLY A 119 9.88 11.24 -7.60
CA GLY A 119 11.16 11.76 -8.04
C GLY A 119 12.34 10.83 -7.75
N ALA A 120 12.11 9.52 -7.60
CA ALA A 120 13.19 8.56 -7.40
C ALA A 120 13.96 8.34 -8.72
N LYS A 121 15.29 8.44 -8.67
CA LYS A 121 16.19 8.17 -9.80
C LYS A 121 16.70 6.74 -9.78
N GLN A 122 17.05 6.26 -8.60
CA GLN A 122 17.54 4.91 -8.37
C GLN A 122 16.84 4.28 -7.18
N VAL A 123 16.77 2.95 -7.19
CA VAL A 123 16.16 2.16 -6.14
C VAL A 123 17.04 0.96 -5.81
N GLN A 124 17.04 0.57 -4.55
CA GLN A 124 17.75 -0.61 -4.08
C GLN A 124 16.83 -1.47 -3.23
N LYS A 125 16.79 -2.78 -3.52
CA LYS A 125 16.10 -3.74 -2.65
C LYS A 125 16.90 -3.95 -1.38
N THR A 126 16.21 -3.92 -0.25
CA THR A 126 16.81 -4.02 1.08
C THR A 126 15.98 -4.93 1.98
N ASP A 127 16.51 -5.22 3.17
CA ASP A 127 15.75 -5.79 4.27
C ASP A 127 14.67 -4.81 4.79
N LEU A 128 13.79 -5.26 5.69
CA LEU A 128 12.72 -4.43 6.26
C LEU A 128 13.22 -3.16 6.98
N SER A 129 14.48 -3.17 7.44
CA SER A 129 15.09 -2.03 8.11
C SER A 129 15.56 -0.94 7.15
N GLY A 130 15.81 -1.29 5.88
CA GLY A 130 16.40 -0.41 4.88
C GLY A 130 17.93 -0.26 5.02
N VAL A 131 18.57 -1.14 5.78
CA VAL A 131 20.01 -1.06 6.09
C VAL A 131 20.81 -2.04 5.26
N THR A 132 20.32 -3.27 5.13
CA THR A 132 21.07 -4.34 4.46
C THR A 132 20.64 -4.42 3.00
N PRO A 133 21.53 -4.13 2.04
CA PRO A 133 21.22 -4.29 0.63
C PRO A 133 21.08 -5.77 0.28
N ILE A 134 19.97 -6.13 -0.36
CA ILE A 134 19.70 -7.48 -0.88
C ILE A 134 19.97 -7.52 -2.40
N GLY A 135 19.79 -6.39 -3.09
CA GLY A 135 20.02 -6.26 -4.52
C GLY A 135 20.91 -5.07 -4.88
N GLU A 136 21.25 -4.99 -6.17
CA GLU A 136 22.00 -3.87 -6.72
C GLU A 136 21.18 -2.58 -6.72
N LEU A 137 21.88 -1.45 -6.70
CA LEU A 137 21.29 -0.15 -6.93
C LEU A 137 21.00 0.01 -8.43
N VAL A 138 19.72 0.04 -8.79
CA VAL A 138 19.28 0.12 -10.18
C VAL A 138 18.57 1.43 -10.45
N LYS A 139 18.66 1.94 -11.68
CA LYS A 139 17.81 3.05 -12.10
C LYS A 139 16.36 2.59 -12.17
N VAL A 140 15.42 3.49 -11.86
CA VAL A 140 13.97 3.18 -11.88
C VAL A 140 13.53 2.57 -13.22
N GLU A 141 14.05 3.08 -14.33
CA GLU A 141 13.75 2.61 -15.70
C GLU A 141 14.15 1.15 -15.97
N TYR A 142 15.10 0.59 -15.20
CA TYR A 142 15.62 -0.77 -15.37
C TYR A 142 15.16 -1.74 -14.28
N LEU A 143 14.17 -1.37 -13.48
CA LEU A 143 13.64 -2.22 -12.44
C LEU A 143 12.85 -3.40 -13.05
N SER A 144 13.53 -4.53 -13.27
CA SER A 144 12.99 -5.68 -13.99
C SER A 144 12.16 -6.62 -13.10
N ASP A 145 12.62 -6.87 -11.87
CA ASP A 145 12.04 -7.88 -10.96
C ASP A 145 11.26 -7.21 -9.82
N VAL A 146 9.94 -7.10 -9.97
CA VAL A 146 9.08 -6.57 -8.91
C VAL A 146 7.84 -7.44 -8.78
N ASP A 147 7.99 -8.57 -8.09
CA ASP A 147 6.87 -9.37 -7.64
C ASP A 147 6.97 -9.54 -6.12
N ILE A 148 5.81 -9.59 -5.48
CA ILE A 148 5.68 -9.84 -4.05
C ILE A 148 4.86 -11.09 -3.91
N LYS A 149 5.42 -12.10 -3.24
CA LYS A 149 4.65 -13.31 -2.92
C LYS A 149 3.62 -13.00 -1.86
N THR A 150 2.57 -13.80 -1.80
CA THR A 150 1.58 -13.72 -0.71
C THR A 150 2.27 -13.80 0.65
N PHE A 151 1.90 -12.91 1.58
CA PHE A 151 2.51 -12.74 2.90
C PHE A 151 3.96 -12.21 2.92
N ASP A 152 4.46 -11.72 1.80
CA ASP A 152 5.82 -11.20 1.69
C ASP A 152 5.84 -9.66 1.58
N PHE A 153 7.04 -9.10 1.73
CA PHE A 153 7.31 -7.67 1.69
C PHE A 153 8.26 -7.32 0.54
N LEU A 154 8.01 -6.17 -0.07
CA LEU A 154 9.01 -5.50 -0.91
C LEU A 154 9.48 -4.26 -0.18
N THR A 155 10.77 -4.23 0.14
CA THR A 155 11.39 -3.06 0.76
C THR A 155 12.41 -2.43 -0.18
N LEU A 156 12.19 -1.16 -0.49
CA LEU A 156 13.01 -0.37 -1.40
C LEU A 156 13.56 0.86 -0.67
N VAL A 157 14.87 1.09 -0.82
CA VAL A 157 15.46 2.39 -0.57
C VAL A 157 15.46 3.18 -1.87
N LEU A 158 14.83 4.34 -1.84
CA LEU A 158 14.71 5.26 -2.97
C LEU A 158 15.81 6.32 -2.87
N HIS A 159 16.46 6.60 -3.99
CA HIS A 159 17.48 7.65 -4.12
C HIS A 159 16.98 8.71 -5.10
N ARG A 160 16.88 9.96 -4.63
CA ARG A 160 16.38 11.11 -5.40
C ARG A 160 17.51 11.95 -6.00
#